data_AF-A0A6C0BK01-F1
#
_entry.id   AF-A0A6C0BK01-F1
#
_cell.length_a   1.000
_cell.length_b   1.000
_cell.length_c   1.000
_cell.angle_alpha   90.00
_cell.angle_beta   90.00
_cell.angle_gamma   90.00
#
_symmetry.space_group_name_H-M   'P 1'
#
loop_
_entity.id
_entity.type
_entity.pdbx_description
1 polymer ?
#
loop_
_entity_poly.entity_id
_entity_poly.type
_entity_poly.pdbx_seq_one_letter_code
_entity_poly.pdbx_strand_id
1 'polypeptide(L)'
;MSVSEHESDSDSDSLQNEVEEGLCKASSIIHDSIAAVNDIIHGLRTLKKKLGRLELEDVPVRKEMYRSKFCVRVTVEEMGINEGNVLTYKTIISRLISWIDAEKMECEGIITPNRSLRRVFGIRSPVTFPELVGLLKKIIY
;
A
#
# COMPACT_ATOMS: atom_id res chain seq x y z
N MET A 1 -76.67 23.57 -40.67
CA MET A 1 -75.82 23.35 -39.50
C MET A 1 -74.68 22.46 -39.93
N SER A 2 -73.45 22.95 -39.91
CA SER A 2 -72.24 22.15 -40.13
C SER A 2 -71.22 22.62 -39.10
N VAL A 3 -70.99 21.81 -38.09
CA VAL A 3 -69.88 21.97 -37.13
C VAL A 3 -68.84 20.94 -37.57
N SER A 4 -67.71 21.40 -38.07
CA SER A 4 -66.55 20.54 -38.33
C SER A 4 -65.56 20.70 -37.19
N GLU A 5 -65.26 19.56 -36.60
CA GLU A 5 -64.38 19.25 -35.48
C GLU A 5 -62.99 19.88 -35.64
N HIS A 6 -62.55 20.56 -34.58
CA HIS A 6 -61.20 21.08 -34.44
C HIS A 6 -60.72 20.82 -33.02
N GLU A 7 -60.57 19.53 -32.69
CA GLU A 7 -59.91 19.10 -31.46
C GLU A 7 -59.13 17.84 -31.79
N SER A 8 -57.79 17.93 -31.87
CA SER A 8 -56.84 16.87 -31.48
C SER A 8 -55.43 17.13 -32.07
N ASP A 9 -54.75 18.19 -31.63
CA ASP A 9 -53.28 18.33 -31.83
C ASP A 9 -52.52 18.61 -30.52
N SER A 10 -53.20 19.01 -29.43
CA SER A 10 -52.51 19.50 -28.22
C SER A 10 -51.93 18.42 -27.30
N ASP A 11 -52.45 17.19 -27.31
CA ASP A 11 -51.96 16.13 -26.41
C ASP A 11 -50.68 15.47 -26.93
N SER A 12 -50.50 15.38 -28.24
CA SER A 12 -49.31 14.79 -28.88
C SER A 12 -48.06 15.65 -28.68
N ASP A 13 -48.20 16.97 -28.76
CA ASP A 13 -47.09 17.91 -28.54
C ASP A 13 -46.63 17.94 -27.07
N SER A 14 -47.54 17.68 -26.12
CA SER A 14 -47.19 17.64 -24.70
C SER A 14 -46.33 16.42 -24.34
N LEU A 15 -46.69 15.25 -24.86
CA LEU A 15 -45.95 14.00 -24.64
C LEU A 15 -44.59 14.03 -25.33
N GLN A 16 -44.51 14.66 -26.51
CA GLN A 16 -43.25 14.80 -27.22
C GLN A 16 -42.27 15.73 -26.50
N ASN A 17 -42.75 16.85 -25.95
CA ASN A 17 -41.94 17.75 -25.12
C ASN A 17 -41.41 17.08 -23.84
N GLU A 18 -42.23 16.28 -23.15
CA GLU A 18 -41.79 15.55 -21.95
C GLU A 18 -40.69 14.52 -22.25
N VAL A 19 -40.82 13.81 -23.38
CA VAL A 19 -39.81 12.83 -23.83
C VAL A 19 -38.51 13.54 -24.21
N GLU A 20 -38.56 14.66 -24.94
CA GLU A 20 -37.38 15.43 -25.30
C GLU A 20 -36.67 16.01 -24.07
N GLU A 21 -37.43 16.54 -23.09
CA GLU A 21 -36.86 17.04 -21.83
C GLU A 21 -36.22 15.90 -21.02
N GLY A 22 -36.88 14.73 -20.97
CA GLY A 22 -36.35 13.53 -20.33
C GLY A 22 -35.04 13.02 -20.96
N LEU A 23 -34.97 13.02 -22.30
CA LEU A 23 -33.78 12.64 -23.05
C LEU A 23 -32.63 13.65 -22.85
N CYS A 24 -32.93 14.95 -22.82
CA CYS A 24 -31.95 15.99 -22.50
C CYS A 24 -31.37 15.82 -21.09
N LYS A 25 -32.21 15.54 -20.09
CA LYS A 25 -31.77 15.27 -18.71
C LYS A 25 -30.90 14.01 -18.63
N ALA A 26 -31.33 12.93 -19.27
CA ALA A 26 -30.56 11.68 -19.31
C ALA A 26 -29.19 11.87 -20.00
N SER A 27 -29.16 12.63 -21.09
CA SER A 27 -27.91 12.98 -21.81
C SER A 27 -26.94 13.76 -20.92
N SER A 28 -27.43 14.76 -20.17
CA SER A 28 -26.61 15.52 -19.21
C SER A 28 -26.03 14.61 -18.13
N ILE A 29 -26.83 13.73 -17.54
CA ILE A 29 -26.37 12.80 -16.49
C ILE A 29 -25.28 11.86 -17.02
N ILE A 30 -25.45 11.35 -18.24
CA ILE A 30 -24.45 10.47 -18.87
C ILE A 30 -23.16 11.24 -19.11
N HIS A 31 -23.24 12.47 -19.62
CA HIS A 31 -22.07 13.30 -19.87
C HIS A 31 -21.29 13.61 -18.58
N ASP A 32 -22.00 13.99 -17.50
CA ASP A 32 -21.40 14.27 -16.21
C ASP A 32 -20.78 13.02 -15.58
N SER A 33 -21.43 11.86 -15.74
CA SER A 33 -20.90 10.57 -15.28
C SER A 33 -19.62 10.19 -16.02
N ILE A 34 -19.56 10.42 -17.34
CA ILE A 34 -18.35 10.18 -18.15
C ILE A 34 -17.22 11.11 -17.71
N ALA A 35 -17.51 12.38 -17.43
CA ALA A 35 -16.53 13.34 -16.93
C ALA A 35 -15.94 12.88 -15.59
N ALA A 36 -16.78 12.50 -14.64
CA ALA A 36 -16.35 11.99 -13.33
C ALA A 36 -15.47 10.73 -13.45
N VAL A 37 -15.84 9.79 -14.33
CA VAL A 37 -15.02 8.58 -14.58
C VAL A 37 -13.66 8.93 -15.17
N ASN A 38 -13.59 9.90 -16.10
CA ASN A 38 -12.33 10.35 -16.67
C ASN A 38 -11.41 11.00 -15.64
N ASP A 39 -11.96 11.78 -14.71
CA ASP A 39 -11.21 12.39 -13.61
C ASP A 39 -10.61 11.32 -12.68
N ILE A 40 -11.40 10.29 -12.35
CA ILE A 40 -10.92 9.14 -11.56
C ILE A 40 -9.78 8.42 -12.29
N ILE A 41 -9.94 8.13 -13.58
CA ILE A 41 -8.90 7.48 -14.38
C ILE A 41 -7.62 8.33 -14.40
N HIS A 42 -7.75 9.65 -14.51
CA HIS A 42 -6.62 10.57 -14.49
C HIS A 42 -5.92 10.59 -13.13
N GLY A 43 -6.69 10.64 -12.04
CA GLY A 43 -6.19 10.53 -10.66
C GLY A 43 -5.41 9.24 -10.44
N LEU A 44 -5.95 8.10 -10.87
CA LEU A 44 -5.32 6.78 -10.76
C LEU A 44 -4.02 6.69 -11.57
N ARG A 45 -3.99 7.24 -12.79
CA ARG A 45 -2.75 7.30 -13.60
C ARG A 45 -1.67 8.14 -12.93
N THR A 46 -2.06 9.24 -12.28
CA THR A 46 -1.13 10.11 -11.55
C THR A 46 -0.58 9.41 -10.31
N LEU A 47 -1.44 8.72 -9.54
CA LEU A 47 -1.03 7.89 -8.41
C LEU A 47 -0.07 6.78 -8.84
N LYS A 48 -0.37 6.06 -9.93
CA LYS A 48 0.51 5.02 -10.50
C LYS A 48 1.89 5.58 -10.86
N LYS A 49 1.96 6.76 -11.49
CA LYS A 49 3.24 7.43 -11.80
C LYS A 49 4.01 7.81 -10.54
N LYS A 50 3.34 8.32 -9.50
CA LYS A 50 3.98 8.65 -8.22
C LYS A 50 4.48 7.40 -7.50
N LEU A 51 3.69 6.31 -7.50
CA LEU A 51 4.09 5.03 -6.94
C LEU A 51 5.34 4.48 -7.65
N GLY A 52 5.36 4.49 -8.99
CA GLY A 52 6.53 4.05 -9.74
C GLY A 52 7.78 4.92 -9.50
N ARG A 53 7.63 6.22 -9.20
CA ARG A 53 8.76 7.08 -8.79
C ARG A 53 9.27 6.73 -7.39
N LEU A 54 8.37 6.53 -6.43
CA LEU A 54 8.75 6.06 -5.09
C LEU A 54 9.43 4.69 -5.13
N GLU A 55 8.94 3.78 -5.98
CA GLU A 55 9.58 2.48 -6.22
C GLU A 55 10.95 2.58 -6.89
N LEU A 56 11.26 3.67 -7.62
CA LEU A 56 12.57 3.83 -8.28
C LEU A 56 13.57 4.63 -7.43
N GLU A 57 13.10 5.62 -6.65
CA GLU A 57 13.93 6.44 -5.78
C GLU A 57 14.47 5.66 -4.56
N ASP A 58 13.83 4.56 -4.16
CA ASP A 58 14.22 3.71 -3.02
C ASP A 58 15.04 2.45 -3.37
N VAL A 59 15.41 2.23 -4.65
CA VAL A 59 15.86 0.90 -5.13
C VAL A 59 17.37 0.64 -5.29
N PRO A 60 18.29 1.62 -5.45
CA PRO A 60 19.71 1.26 -5.54
C PRO A 60 20.23 0.63 -4.24
N VAL A 61 19.87 1.24 -3.10
CA VAL A 61 20.39 0.85 -1.77
C VAL A 61 19.81 -0.49 -1.31
N ARG A 62 18.52 -0.75 -1.60
CA ARG A 62 17.86 -2.00 -1.17
C ARG A 62 18.40 -3.22 -1.92
N LYS A 63 18.63 -3.15 -3.24
CA LYS A 63 19.12 -4.31 -4.03
C LYS A 63 20.54 -4.74 -3.67
N GLU A 64 21.43 -3.79 -3.34
CA GLU A 64 22.79 -4.11 -2.88
C GLU A 64 22.79 -4.76 -1.49
N MET A 65 21.98 -4.27 -0.54
CA MET A 65 21.86 -4.90 0.78
C MET A 65 21.43 -6.36 0.73
N TYR A 66 20.60 -6.74 -0.26
CA TYR A 66 20.18 -8.14 -0.47
C TYR A 66 21.26 -9.04 -1.10
N ARG A 67 22.28 -8.46 -1.76
CA ARG A 67 23.40 -9.20 -2.38
C ARG A 67 24.65 -9.21 -1.52
N SER A 68 24.86 -8.16 -0.73
CA SER A 68 26.01 -8.01 0.16
C SER A 68 25.97 -9.06 1.26
N LYS A 69 27.15 -9.64 1.51
CA LYS A 69 27.39 -10.58 2.59
C LYS A 69 28.05 -9.83 3.75
N PHE A 70 27.52 -10.03 4.94
CA PHE A 70 27.95 -9.37 6.16
C PHE A 70 28.60 -10.40 7.08
N CYS A 71 29.73 -10.03 7.68
CA CYS A 71 30.37 -10.87 8.68
C CYS A 71 29.73 -10.60 10.04
N VAL A 72 29.39 -11.66 10.77
CA VAL A 72 28.74 -11.58 12.07
C VAL A 72 29.79 -11.32 13.15
N ARG A 73 29.52 -10.31 13.98
CA ARG A 73 30.36 -9.85 15.10
C ARG A 73 30.09 -10.55 16.42
N VAL A 74 28.87 -11.04 16.60
CA VAL A 74 28.39 -11.56 17.88
C VAL A 74 27.52 -12.78 17.61
N THR A 75 27.76 -13.86 18.33
CA THR A 75 26.89 -15.02 18.32
C THR A 75 25.52 -14.66 18.91
N VAL A 76 24.46 -14.97 18.16
CA VAL A 76 23.06 -14.85 18.59
C VAL A 76 22.43 -16.23 18.42
N GLU A 77 22.42 -16.98 19.52
CA GLU A 77 21.98 -18.39 19.55
C GLU A 77 20.52 -18.53 19.12
N GLU A 78 19.66 -17.60 19.53
CA GLU A 78 18.24 -17.61 19.23
C GLU A 78 17.96 -17.43 17.72
N MET A 79 18.89 -16.82 16.99
CA MET A 79 18.84 -16.70 15.52
C MET A 79 19.63 -17.83 14.83
N GLY A 80 20.27 -18.72 15.57
CA GLY A 80 21.20 -19.74 15.08
C GLY A 80 22.41 -19.15 14.36
N ILE A 81 22.82 -17.92 14.69
CA ILE A 81 23.92 -17.21 14.04
C ILE A 81 25.14 -17.22 14.97
N ASN A 82 26.29 -17.61 14.44
CA ASN A 82 27.56 -17.61 15.16
C ASN A 82 28.46 -16.48 14.68
N GLU A 83 29.29 -15.96 15.57
CA GLU A 83 30.38 -15.04 15.24
C GLU A 83 31.27 -15.63 14.12
N GLY A 84 31.69 -14.78 13.18
CA GLY A 84 32.47 -15.17 12.00
C GLY A 84 31.64 -15.71 10.84
N ASN A 85 30.35 -16.01 11.02
CA ASN A 85 29.48 -16.38 9.92
C ASN A 85 29.36 -15.23 8.90
N VAL A 86 29.34 -15.58 7.62
CA VAL A 86 29.15 -14.62 6.53
C VAL A 86 27.77 -14.84 5.92
N LEU A 87 26.82 -13.95 6.24
CA LEU A 87 25.40 -14.08 5.89
C LEU A 87 24.93 -12.90 5.06
N THR A 88 23.95 -13.11 4.19
CA THR A 88 23.28 -11.99 3.52
C THR A 88 22.33 -11.29 4.50
N TYR A 89 22.05 -10.02 4.25
CA TYR A 89 21.07 -9.27 5.04
C TYR A 89 19.70 -9.96 5.07
N LYS A 90 19.28 -10.52 3.93
CA LYS A 90 18.04 -11.31 3.83
C LYS A 90 17.99 -12.41 4.88
N THR A 91 19.05 -13.21 4.98
CA THR A 91 19.12 -14.34 5.90
C THR A 91 19.08 -13.89 7.36
N ILE A 92 19.75 -12.79 7.68
CA ILE A 92 19.76 -12.21 9.03
C ILE A 92 18.35 -11.72 9.41
N ILE A 93 17.70 -10.97 8.52
CA ILE A 93 16.33 -10.48 8.70
C ILE A 93 15.35 -11.65 8.85
N SER A 94 15.41 -12.65 7.97
CA SER A 94 14.52 -13.81 8.05
C SER A 94 14.68 -14.55 9.39
N ARG A 95 15.90 -14.71 9.89
CA ARG A 95 16.16 -15.33 11.21
C ARG A 95 15.66 -14.45 12.36
N LEU A 96 15.76 -13.14 12.25
CA LEU A 96 15.25 -12.21 13.25
C LEU A 96 13.72 -12.30 13.35
N ILE A 97 13.03 -12.33 12.21
CA ILE A 97 11.58 -12.51 12.15
C ILE A 97 11.19 -13.85 12.77
N SER A 98 11.83 -14.95 12.37
CA SER A 98 11.58 -16.27 12.95
C SER A 98 11.77 -16.30 14.46
N TRP A 99 12.76 -15.58 14.99
CA TRP A 99 12.96 -15.48 16.43
C TRP A 99 11.84 -14.69 17.13
N ILE A 100 11.46 -13.53 16.60
CA ILE A 100 10.36 -12.70 17.13
C ILE A 100 9.04 -13.50 17.16
N ASP A 101 8.75 -14.23 16.08
CA ASP A 101 7.55 -15.06 15.96
C ASP A 101 7.55 -16.23 16.93
N ALA A 102 8.67 -16.97 17.02
CA ALA A 102 8.80 -18.13 17.90
C ALA A 102 8.61 -17.75 19.38
N GLU A 103 9.07 -16.57 19.75
CA GLU A 103 8.93 -16.04 21.11
C GLU A 103 7.69 -15.17 21.33
N LYS A 104 6.86 -14.97 20.29
CA LYS A 104 5.64 -14.16 20.34
C LYS A 104 5.89 -12.75 20.91
N MET A 105 6.98 -12.11 20.48
CA MET A 105 7.38 -10.78 21.00
C MET A 105 6.58 -9.64 20.37
N GLU A 106 5.93 -9.88 19.21
CA GLU A 106 5.20 -8.86 18.46
C GLU A 106 3.70 -8.91 18.75
N CYS A 107 3.12 -7.74 19.00
CA CYS A 107 1.68 -7.52 19.08
C CYS A 107 1.36 -6.22 18.34
N GLU A 108 0.46 -6.27 17.33
CA GLU A 108 0.00 -5.11 16.56
C GLU A 108 1.16 -4.24 15.97
N GLY A 109 2.24 -4.87 15.53
CA GLY A 109 3.41 -4.18 14.97
C GLY A 109 4.39 -3.60 15.99
N ILE A 110 4.13 -3.82 17.29
CA ILE A 110 5.01 -3.42 18.39
C ILE A 110 5.71 -4.65 18.95
N ILE A 111 7.04 -4.61 18.95
CA ILE A 111 7.90 -5.67 19.49
C ILE A 111 8.24 -5.32 20.93
N THR A 112 7.79 -6.16 21.87
CA THR A 112 8.15 -6.06 23.28
C THR A 112 9.38 -6.92 23.53
N PRO A 113 10.56 -6.32 23.82
CA PRO A 113 11.80 -7.09 23.87
C PRO A 113 11.85 -7.99 25.10
N ASN A 114 12.07 -9.29 24.88
CA ASN A 114 12.36 -10.27 25.92
C ASN A 114 13.79 -10.09 26.48
N ARG A 115 14.18 -10.87 27.50
CA ARG A 115 15.52 -10.76 28.12
C ARG A 115 16.67 -10.90 27.12
N SER A 116 16.56 -11.81 26.15
CA SER A 116 17.60 -12.07 25.16
C SER A 116 17.72 -10.93 24.14
N LEU A 117 16.62 -10.46 23.56
CA LEU A 117 16.59 -9.33 22.62
C LEU A 117 17.13 -8.06 23.29
N ARG A 118 16.79 -7.82 24.56
CA ARG A 118 17.36 -6.71 25.37
C ARG A 118 18.87 -6.84 25.51
N ARG A 119 19.40 -8.05 25.71
CA ARG A 119 20.83 -8.30 25.86
C ARG A 119 21.57 -8.08 24.54
N VAL A 120 21.07 -8.66 23.44
CA VAL A 120 21.71 -8.61 22.13
C VAL A 120 21.71 -7.19 21.55
N PHE A 121 20.56 -6.51 21.59
CA PHE A 121 20.41 -5.20 20.94
C PHE A 121 20.46 -4.01 21.90
N GLY A 122 20.49 -4.25 23.21
CA GLY A 122 20.53 -3.19 24.24
C GLY A 122 19.23 -2.39 24.34
N ILE A 123 18.11 -2.94 23.86
CA ILE A 123 16.80 -2.28 23.83
C ILE A 123 16.14 -2.45 25.20
N ARG A 124 15.47 -1.43 25.73
CA ARG A 124 14.74 -1.51 27.01
C ARG A 124 13.25 -1.18 26.90
N SER A 125 12.87 -0.44 25.87
CA SER A 125 11.49 -0.07 25.54
C SER A 125 10.94 -0.93 24.40
N PRO A 126 9.61 -1.02 24.25
CA PRO A 126 9.02 -1.53 23.02
C PRO A 126 9.52 -0.75 21.80
N VAL A 127 9.67 -1.43 20.67
CA VAL A 127 10.16 -0.87 19.41
C VAL A 127 9.36 -1.41 18.24
N THR A 128 9.40 -0.69 17.13
CA THR A 128 8.90 -1.18 15.85
C THR A 128 9.93 -2.06 15.15
N PHE A 129 9.50 -2.88 14.20
CA PHE A 129 10.41 -3.72 13.41
C PHE A 129 11.49 -2.89 12.66
N PRO A 130 11.18 -1.75 12.01
CA PRO A 130 12.21 -0.91 11.38
C PRO A 130 13.28 -0.39 12.36
N GLU A 131 12.89 0.00 13.58
CA GLU A 131 13.84 0.45 14.59
C GLU A 131 14.77 -0.68 15.04
N LEU A 132 14.23 -1.89 15.24
CA LEU A 132 15.02 -3.08 15.56
C LEU A 132 15.99 -3.44 14.44
N VAL A 133 15.54 -3.37 13.19
CA VAL A 133 16.36 -3.60 12.00
C VAL A 133 17.52 -2.60 11.93
N GLY A 134 17.30 -1.33 12.29
CA GLY A 134 18.34 -0.31 12.38
C GLY A 134 19.46 -0.62 13.40
N LEU A 135 19.20 -1.56 14.33
CA LEU A 135 20.16 -2.01 15.34
C LEU A 135 20.98 -3.22 14.90
N LEU A 136 20.69 -3.82 13.74
CA LEU A 136 21.45 -4.96 13.20
C LEU A 136 22.94 -4.65 12.99
N LYS A 137 23.30 -3.38 12.76
CA LYS A 137 24.70 -2.92 12.71
C LYS A 137 25.52 -3.24 13.96
N LYS A 138 24.87 -3.58 15.09
CA LYS A 138 25.56 -4.04 16.31
C LYS A 138 26.09 -5.47 16.18
N ILE A 139 25.45 -6.29 15.34
CA ILE A 139 25.77 -7.71 15.19
C ILE A 139 26.50 -8.04 13.89
N ILE A 140 26.64 -7.09 12.95
CA ILE A 140 27.31 -7.32 11.66
C ILE A 140 28.28 -6.20 11.24
N TYR A 141 29.29 -6.55 10.43
CA TYR A 141 30.20 -5.63 9.72
C TYR A 141 29.63 -5.18 8.37
#